data_AF-A0AAV4Q0B4-F1
#
_entry.id   AF-A0AAV4Q0B4-F1
#
_cell.length_a   1.000
_cell.length_b   1.000
_cell.length_c   1.000
_cell.angle_alpha   90.00
_cell.angle_beta   90.00
_cell.angle_gamma   90.00
#
_symmetry.space_group_name_H-M   'P 1'
#
loop_
_entity.id
_entity.type
_entity.pdbx_description
1 polymer ?
#
loop_
_entity_poly.entity_id
_entity_poly.type
_entity_poly.pdbx_seq_one_letter_code
_entity_poly.pdbx_strand_id
1 'polypeptide(L)'
;MPAEEFLNQNKNEKSKLKNGSISLSESPAITEKNVDDILFDMFKDSDGKVGVGKFLTALSATGLRKSDPRLKEMITKLRTIHKEMRDMGSPDSITLDREGFKRVIKENIVLISRAFRSHFVIQDFPDFVKCIEDFYWKCKVNTGGKVASYIPQLAKYNPDYWGVSICTVDGQRCSIGDTEIPFTIQSSGKPMNYAIALSELGSDIVHQYVGQEPSGRMFNELVLDYNKKPHNPMVNAGAIVVCSLLLYIIEPEMRVSEKFDWFPL
;
A
#
# COMPACT_ATOMS: atom_id res chain seq x y z
N MET A 1 -39.03 -27.79 -10.07
CA MET A 1 -39.65 -27.86 -8.74
C MET A 1 -39.94 -26.43 -8.27
N PRO A 2 -41.19 -26.07 -7.92
CA PRO A 2 -41.57 -24.70 -7.62
C PRO A 2 -41.18 -24.28 -6.18
N ALA A 3 -40.94 -22.98 -5.99
CA ALA A 3 -40.40 -22.35 -4.78
C ALA A 3 -41.27 -22.41 -3.50
N GLU A 4 -42.34 -23.22 -3.49
CA GLU A 4 -43.27 -23.35 -2.36
C GLU A 4 -42.91 -24.52 -1.41
N GLU A 5 -42.09 -25.48 -1.84
CA GLU A 5 -41.67 -26.61 -0.98
C GLU A 5 -40.57 -26.25 0.04
N PHE A 6 -39.80 -25.17 -0.18
CA PHE A 6 -38.73 -24.74 0.74
C PHE A 6 -39.23 -23.95 1.97
N LEU A 7 -40.42 -23.36 1.89
CA LEU A 7 -40.98 -22.55 2.98
C LEU A 7 -41.75 -23.38 4.03
N ASN A 8 -42.18 -24.60 3.67
CA ASN A 8 -42.94 -25.47 4.59
C ASN A 8 -42.07 -26.41 5.44
N GLN A 9 -40.82 -26.68 5.04
CA GLN A 9 -39.87 -27.42 5.91
C GLN A 9 -39.40 -26.60 7.12
N ASN A 10 -39.29 -25.27 6.97
CA ASN A 10 -38.81 -24.37 8.03
C ASN A 10 -39.84 -24.03 9.12
N LYS A 11 -41.12 -24.42 8.97
CA LYS A 11 -42.14 -24.24 10.01
C LYS A 11 -42.28 -25.43 10.96
N ASN A 12 -41.88 -26.64 10.53
CA ASN A 12 -41.98 -27.85 11.35
C ASN A 12 -40.77 -28.10 12.27
N GLU A 13 -39.63 -27.44 12.03
CA GLU A 13 -38.48 -27.52 12.96
C GLU A 13 -38.58 -26.53 14.13
N LYS A 14 -39.36 -25.45 14.00
CA LYS A 14 -39.56 -24.45 15.08
C LYS A 14 -40.55 -24.87 16.17
N SER A 15 -41.23 -26.02 16.04
CA SER A 15 -42.18 -26.53 17.05
C SER A 15 -41.63 -27.66 17.93
N LYS A 16 -40.43 -28.20 17.65
CA LYS A 16 -39.81 -29.28 18.45
C LYS A 16 -38.83 -28.83 19.53
N LEU A 17 -38.62 -27.52 19.70
CA LEU A 17 -37.75 -26.93 20.74
C LEU A 17 -38.57 -26.26 21.87
N LYS A 18 -39.57 -26.96 22.40
CA LYS A 18 -40.16 -26.64 23.71
C LYS A 18 -40.56 -27.94 24.38
N ASN A 19 -39.68 -28.42 25.27
CA ASN A 19 -39.92 -29.28 26.44
C ASN A 19 -38.81 -30.32 26.57
N GLY A 20 -37.89 -30.08 27.50
CA GLY A 20 -36.81 -30.99 27.82
C GLY A 20 -35.79 -30.32 28.74
N SER A 21 -36.13 -30.17 30.01
CA SER A 21 -35.19 -29.82 31.08
C SER A 21 -34.17 -30.97 31.22
N ILE A 22 -32.96 -30.77 30.70
CA ILE A 22 -31.82 -31.66 30.91
C ILE A 22 -30.72 -30.83 31.57
N SER A 23 -30.28 -31.33 32.73
CA SER A 23 -29.22 -30.78 33.56
C SER A 23 -27.93 -30.54 32.79
N LEU A 24 -27.45 -29.29 32.78
CA LEU A 24 -26.15 -28.90 32.27
C LEU A 24 -25.06 -29.39 33.24
N SER A 25 -24.46 -30.55 32.96
CA SER A 25 -23.12 -30.87 33.44
C SER A 25 -22.12 -30.08 32.61
N GLU A 26 -21.23 -29.35 33.30
CA GLU A 26 -20.18 -28.50 32.76
C GLU A 26 -19.41 -29.17 31.61
N SER A 27 -19.44 -28.52 30.44
CA SER A 27 -18.52 -28.81 29.33
C SER A 27 -17.34 -27.85 29.39
N PRO A 28 -16.10 -28.28 29.06
CA PRO A 28 -14.91 -27.45 29.26
C PRO A 28 -14.96 -26.23 28.34
N ALA A 29 -14.69 -25.05 28.91
CA ALA A 29 -14.62 -23.80 28.18
C ALA A 29 -13.62 -23.90 27.01
N ILE A 30 -14.12 -23.84 25.78
CA ILE A 30 -13.30 -23.53 24.60
C ILE A 30 -12.90 -22.06 24.77
N THR A 31 -11.74 -21.81 25.35
CA THR A 31 -11.16 -20.47 25.38
C THR A 31 -10.87 -20.08 23.93
N GLU A 32 -11.63 -19.13 23.39
CA GLU A 32 -11.26 -18.42 22.16
C GLU A 32 -9.84 -17.87 22.36
N LYS A 33 -8.85 -18.52 21.75
CA LYS A 33 -7.48 -18.02 21.79
C LYS A 33 -7.45 -16.67 21.11
N ASN A 34 -7.03 -15.66 21.86
CA ASN A 34 -6.88 -14.31 21.35
C ASN A 34 -5.80 -14.28 20.25
N VAL A 35 -5.91 -13.36 19.29
CA VAL A 35 -5.09 -13.36 18.05
C VAL A 35 -3.59 -13.27 18.37
N ASP A 36 -3.25 -12.54 19.42
CA ASP A 36 -1.90 -12.39 19.95
C ASP A 36 -1.34 -13.70 20.53
N ASP A 37 -2.16 -14.53 21.20
CA ASP A 37 -1.78 -15.87 21.66
C ASP A 37 -1.49 -16.82 20.50
N ILE A 38 -2.29 -16.73 19.42
CA ILE A 38 -2.07 -17.52 18.20
C ILE A 38 -0.75 -17.13 17.54
N LEU A 39 -0.49 -15.82 17.40
CA LEU A 39 0.78 -15.33 16.84
C LEU A 39 1.96 -15.73 17.71
N PHE A 40 1.85 -15.65 19.04
CA PHE A 40 2.91 -16.10 19.94
C PHE A 40 3.18 -17.60 19.79
N ASP A 41 2.13 -18.43 19.81
CA ASP A 41 2.24 -19.88 19.67
C ASP A 41 2.85 -20.30 18.31
N MET A 42 2.67 -19.50 17.26
CA MET A 42 3.28 -19.74 15.94
C MET A 42 4.78 -19.46 15.89
N PHE A 43 5.27 -18.54 16.72
CA PHE A 43 6.69 -18.12 16.69
C PHE A 43 7.53 -18.60 17.87
N LYS A 44 6.91 -19.18 18.91
CA LYS A 44 7.63 -19.66 20.09
C LYS A 44 8.63 -20.77 19.75
N ASP A 45 9.78 -20.73 20.39
CA ASP A 45 10.81 -21.76 20.36
C ASP A 45 10.56 -22.83 21.44
N SER A 46 11.51 -23.78 21.56
CA SER A 46 11.48 -24.83 22.59
C SER A 46 11.54 -24.28 24.01
N ASP A 47 12.11 -23.09 24.19
CA ASP A 47 12.26 -22.43 25.49
C ASP A 47 11.01 -21.62 25.86
N GLY A 48 9.97 -21.67 25.03
CA GLY A 48 8.71 -20.96 25.24
C GLY A 48 8.84 -19.45 25.04
N LYS A 49 9.81 -18.99 24.26
CA LYS A 49 10.05 -17.57 23.94
C LYS A 49 10.00 -17.33 22.43
N VAL A 50 9.81 -16.08 22.01
CA VAL A 50 9.82 -15.68 20.60
C VAL A 50 11.10 -14.91 20.32
N GLY A 51 11.92 -15.42 19.39
CA GLY A 51 13.05 -14.67 18.84
C GLY A 51 12.57 -13.55 17.91
N VAL A 52 12.86 -12.30 18.27
CA VAL A 52 12.42 -11.10 17.54
C VAL A 52 12.96 -11.11 16.10
N GLY A 53 14.20 -11.52 15.89
CA GLY A 53 14.79 -11.60 14.56
C GLY A 53 14.01 -12.53 13.63
N LYS A 54 13.65 -13.73 14.09
CA LYS A 54 12.84 -14.70 13.32
C LYS A 54 11.45 -14.13 13.00
N PHE A 55 10.81 -13.48 13.97
CA PHE A 55 9.52 -12.82 13.78
C PHE A 55 9.60 -11.69 12.73
N LEU A 56 10.61 -10.82 12.82
CA LEU A 56 10.80 -9.72 11.87
C LEU A 56 11.15 -10.22 10.47
N THR A 57 11.95 -11.29 10.34
CA THR A 57 12.23 -11.93 9.05
C THR A 57 10.96 -12.48 8.43
N ALA A 58 10.12 -13.17 9.20
CA ALA A 58 8.84 -13.68 8.71
C ALA A 58 7.88 -12.54 8.33
N LEU A 59 7.86 -11.45 9.10
CA LEU A 59 7.08 -10.26 8.77
C LEU A 59 7.58 -9.61 7.47
N SER A 60 8.89 -9.52 7.27
CA SER A 60 9.47 -9.02 6.02
C SER A 60 9.21 -9.92 4.81
N ALA A 61 9.08 -11.23 5.00
CA ALA A 61 8.68 -12.16 3.94
C ALA A 61 7.25 -11.89 3.42
N THR A 62 6.37 -11.29 4.23
CA THR A 62 5.04 -10.83 3.78
C THR A 62 5.11 -9.60 2.86
N GLY A 63 6.29 -9.00 2.71
CA GLY A 63 6.53 -7.79 1.91
C GLY A 63 6.49 -6.48 2.71
N LEU A 64 6.13 -6.51 3.99
CA LEU A 64 6.21 -5.33 4.85
C LEU A 64 7.66 -4.97 5.19
N ARG A 65 7.99 -3.66 5.16
CA ARG A 65 9.31 -3.17 5.59
C ARG A 65 9.28 -2.75 7.05
N LYS A 66 10.42 -2.88 7.74
CA LYS A 66 10.59 -2.36 9.12
C LYS A 66 10.35 -0.84 9.23
N SER A 67 10.50 -0.12 8.12
CA SER A 67 10.22 1.32 8.02
C SER A 67 8.77 1.66 7.72
N ASP A 68 7.85 0.68 7.66
CA ASP A 68 6.42 0.94 7.50
C ASP A 68 5.92 1.81 8.68
N PRO A 69 5.36 3.01 8.42
CA PRO A 69 4.86 3.89 9.48
C PRO A 69 3.82 3.23 10.37
N ARG A 70 3.04 2.28 9.84
CA ARG A 70 2.01 1.54 10.58
C ARG A 70 2.59 0.48 11.52
N LEU A 71 3.91 0.24 11.48
CA LEU A 71 4.65 -0.62 12.42
C LEU A 71 5.51 0.18 13.42
N LYS A 72 5.44 1.52 13.37
CA LYS A 72 6.30 2.42 14.17
C LYS A 72 6.25 2.12 15.67
N GLU A 73 5.07 1.86 16.22
CA GLU A 73 4.89 1.60 17.65
C GLU A 73 5.58 0.30 18.08
N MET A 74 5.38 -0.80 17.36
CA MET A 74 6.08 -2.08 17.60
C MET A 74 7.61 -1.90 17.56
N ILE A 75 8.14 -1.25 16.52
CA ILE A 75 9.59 -1.03 16.38
C ILE A 75 10.13 -0.14 17.50
N THR A 76 9.36 0.86 17.93
CA THR A 76 9.74 1.74 19.05
C THR A 76 9.78 0.97 20.36
N LYS A 77 8.76 0.14 20.64
CA LYS A 77 8.71 -0.73 21.83
C LYS A 77 9.86 -1.73 21.87
N LEU A 78 10.19 -2.35 20.74
CA LEU A 78 11.35 -3.25 20.63
C LEU A 78 12.67 -2.53 20.97
N ARG A 79 12.85 -1.31 20.45
CA ARG A 79 14.05 -0.48 20.77
C ARG A 79 14.10 -0.09 22.25
N THR A 80 12.96 0.18 22.88
CA THR A 80 12.90 0.49 24.32
C THR A 80 13.29 -0.72 25.16
N ILE A 81 12.73 -1.90 24.88
CA ILE A 81 13.06 -3.15 25.57
C ILE A 81 14.56 -3.49 25.40
N HIS A 82 15.10 -3.30 24.19
CA HIS A 82 16.52 -3.49 23.93
C HIS A 82 17.40 -2.63 24.84
N LYS A 83 17.08 -1.33 24.96
CA LYS A 83 17.80 -0.39 25.83
C LYS A 83 17.69 -0.77 27.31
N GLU A 84 16.53 -1.24 27.75
CA GLU A 84 16.29 -1.68 29.13
C GLU A 84 17.12 -2.91 29.50
N MET A 85 17.29 -3.85 28.56
CA MET A 85 18.09 -5.06 28.75
C MET A 85 19.61 -4.80 28.79
N ARG A 86 20.06 -3.57 28.49
CA ARG A 86 21.49 -3.20 28.34
C ARG A 86 22.26 -4.14 27.41
N ASP A 87 21.56 -4.72 26.45
CA ASP A 87 22.16 -5.61 25.47
C ASP A 87 22.97 -4.77 24.48
N MET A 88 24.22 -5.18 24.23
CA MET A 88 25.11 -4.54 23.27
C MET A 88 24.86 -5.04 21.83
N GLY A 89 23.97 -6.02 21.67
CA GLY A 89 23.56 -6.60 20.39
C GLY A 89 22.60 -5.72 19.57
N SER A 90 21.90 -6.34 18.63
CA SER A 90 20.87 -5.66 17.83
C SER A 90 19.53 -5.74 18.56
N PRO A 91 18.61 -4.77 18.38
CA PRO A 91 17.22 -4.94 18.80
C PRO A 91 16.57 -6.21 18.25
N ASP A 92 17.09 -6.75 17.14
CA ASP A 92 16.61 -7.99 16.51
C ASP A 92 17.07 -9.28 17.23
N SER A 93 18.11 -9.24 18.09
CA SER A 93 18.62 -10.44 18.79
C SER A 93 17.86 -10.79 20.08
N ILE A 94 16.84 -10.01 20.43
CA ILE A 94 16.07 -10.18 21.67
C ILE A 94 15.14 -11.38 21.56
N THR A 95 14.99 -12.10 22.66
CA THR A 95 13.92 -13.08 22.87
C THR A 95 12.88 -12.51 23.82
N LEU A 96 11.60 -12.62 23.46
CA LEU A 96 10.48 -12.14 24.27
C LEU A 96 9.69 -13.31 24.84
N ASP A 97 9.26 -13.20 26.09
CA ASP A 97 8.25 -14.07 26.67
C ASP A 97 6.84 -13.71 26.15
N ARG A 98 5.82 -14.45 26.59
CA ARG A 98 4.43 -14.28 26.14
C ARG A 98 3.92 -12.86 26.36
N GLU A 99 4.07 -12.34 27.57
CA GLU A 99 3.58 -11.01 27.93
C GLU A 99 4.36 -9.90 27.21
N GLY A 100 5.68 -10.04 27.10
CA GLY A 100 6.55 -9.11 26.36
C GLY A 100 6.18 -9.04 24.88
N PHE A 101 5.97 -10.19 24.23
CA PHE A 101 5.56 -10.25 22.83
C PHE A 101 4.19 -9.58 22.61
N LYS A 102 3.20 -9.92 23.44
CA LYS A 102 1.85 -9.30 23.39
C LYS A 102 1.91 -7.79 23.54
N ARG A 103 2.68 -7.29 24.52
CA ARG A 103 2.88 -5.85 24.75
C ARG A 103 3.47 -5.14 23.53
N VAL A 104 4.40 -5.78 22.84
CA VAL A 104 5.09 -5.24 21.66
C VAL A 104 4.15 -5.13 20.46
N ILE A 105 3.38 -6.17 20.15
CA ILE A 105 2.56 -6.20 18.92
C ILE A 105 1.18 -5.53 19.07
N LYS A 106 0.75 -5.23 20.31
CA LYS A 106 -0.61 -4.78 20.63
C LYS A 106 -1.16 -3.67 19.71
N GLU A 107 -0.40 -2.60 19.47
CA GLU A 107 -0.89 -1.46 18.67
C GLU A 107 -0.94 -1.75 17.16
N ASN A 108 -0.24 -2.80 16.72
CA ASN A 108 -0.08 -3.13 15.30
C ASN A 108 -0.69 -4.51 14.97
N ILE A 109 -1.41 -5.11 15.92
CA ILE A 109 -1.91 -6.50 15.87
C ILE A 109 -2.80 -6.75 14.65
N VAL A 110 -3.62 -5.78 14.25
CA VAL A 110 -4.52 -5.93 13.10
C VAL A 110 -3.73 -6.06 11.79
N LEU A 111 -2.71 -5.21 11.59
CA LEU A 111 -1.85 -5.29 10.41
C LEU A 111 -1.02 -6.57 10.41
N ILE A 112 -0.39 -6.88 11.54
CA ILE A 112 0.46 -8.07 11.69
C ILE A 112 -0.34 -9.35 11.49
N SER A 113 -1.55 -9.43 12.06
CA SER A 113 -2.43 -10.59 11.88
C SER A 113 -2.91 -10.74 10.44
N ARG A 114 -3.24 -9.64 9.75
CA ARG A 114 -3.56 -9.68 8.32
C ARG A 114 -2.38 -10.20 7.48
N ALA A 115 -1.17 -9.77 7.80
CA ALA A 115 0.05 -10.20 7.12
C ALA A 115 0.26 -11.71 7.25
N PHE A 116 0.20 -12.25 8.47
CA PHE A 116 0.45 -13.68 8.70
C PHE A 116 -0.71 -14.60 8.35
N ARG A 117 -1.94 -14.08 8.27
CA ARG A 117 -3.11 -14.85 7.82
C ARG A 117 -3.28 -14.83 6.30
N SER A 118 -2.31 -14.32 5.53
CA SER A 118 -2.39 -14.19 4.07
C SER A 118 -3.61 -13.39 3.60
N HIS A 119 -3.98 -12.33 4.33
CA HIS A 119 -5.08 -11.42 3.97
C HIS A 119 -4.57 -10.16 3.25
N PHE A 120 -3.37 -10.22 2.69
CA PHE A 120 -2.87 -9.22 1.75
C PHE A 120 -3.26 -9.57 0.32
N VAL A 121 -3.36 -8.53 -0.51
CA VAL A 121 -3.74 -8.62 -1.92
C VAL A 121 -2.82 -9.56 -2.70
N ILE A 122 -1.52 -9.61 -2.36
CA ILE A 122 -0.58 -10.63 -2.84
C ILE A 122 -0.23 -11.54 -1.67
N GLN A 123 -0.74 -12.77 -1.69
CA GLN A 123 -0.58 -13.72 -0.60
C GLN A 123 0.83 -14.28 -0.55
N ASP A 124 1.33 -14.80 -1.67
CA ASP A 124 2.71 -15.27 -1.82
C ASP A 124 3.58 -14.15 -2.40
N PHE A 125 3.95 -13.21 -1.53
CA PHE A 125 4.83 -12.11 -1.92
C PHE A 125 6.22 -12.56 -2.37
N PRO A 126 6.88 -13.55 -1.73
CA PRO A 126 8.18 -14.05 -2.18
C PRO A 126 8.16 -14.59 -3.62
N ASP A 127 7.18 -15.41 -3.98
CA ASP A 127 7.10 -15.94 -5.35
C ASP A 127 6.71 -14.85 -6.36
N PHE A 128 5.85 -13.90 -5.97
CA PHE A 128 5.59 -12.71 -6.77
C PHE A 128 6.87 -11.91 -7.05
N VAL A 129 7.73 -11.70 -6.03
CA VAL A 129 9.00 -10.98 -6.20
C VAL A 129 9.92 -11.70 -7.19
N LYS A 130 10.02 -13.04 -7.13
CA LYS A 130 10.79 -13.82 -8.12
C LYS A 130 10.31 -13.57 -9.56
N CYS A 131 9.00 -13.49 -9.77
CA CYS A 131 8.45 -13.18 -11.09
C CYS A 131 8.83 -11.76 -11.55
N ILE A 132 8.84 -10.77 -10.65
CA ILE A 132 9.29 -9.41 -10.96
C ILE A 132 10.79 -9.39 -11.25
N GLU A 133 11.61 -10.15 -10.52
CA GLU A 133 13.05 -10.31 -10.79
C GLU A 133 13.29 -10.89 -12.19
N ASP A 134 12.54 -11.93 -12.58
CA ASP A 134 12.61 -12.49 -13.92
C ASP A 134 12.28 -11.45 -15.00
N PHE A 135 11.24 -10.65 -14.82
CA PHE A 135 10.92 -9.55 -15.74
C PHE A 135 11.99 -8.46 -15.75
N TYR A 136 12.52 -8.10 -14.59
CA TYR A 136 13.60 -7.13 -14.48
C TYR A 136 14.80 -7.53 -15.35
N TRP A 137 15.27 -8.78 -15.22
CA TRP A 137 16.43 -9.27 -15.98
C TRP A 137 16.13 -9.46 -17.47
N LYS A 138 14.93 -9.94 -17.82
CA LYS A 138 14.49 -10.04 -19.22
C LYS A 138 14.39 -8.67 -19.90
N CYS A 139 14.01 -7.63 -19.18
CA CYS A 139 13.90 -6.28 -19.73
C CYS A 139 15.23 -5.52 -19.73
N LYS A 140 16.12 -5.78 -18.77
CA LYS A 140 17.40 -5.06 -18.61
C LYS A 140 18.32 -5.16 -19.82
N VAL A 141 18.24 -6.26 -20.59
CA VAL A 141 19.07 -6.45 -21.79
C VAL A 141 18.68 -5.55 -22.96
N ASN A 142 17.54 -4.85 -22.89
CA ASN A 142 17.11 -3.90 -23.91
C ASN A 142 17.86 -2.57 -23.78
N THR A 143 18.98 -2.43 -24.48
CA THR A 143 19.84 -1.23 -24.46
C THR A 143 19.52 -0.23 -25.59
N GLY A 144 18.36 -0.39 -26.25
CA GLY A 144 17.90 0.51 -27.29
C GLY A 144 17.37 1.84 -26.75
N GLY A 145 17.09 2.77 -27.68
CA GLY A 145 16.56 4.10 -27.35
C GLY A 145 17.64 5.18 -27.26
N LYS A 146 17.23 6.39 -26.86
CA LYS A 146 18.13 7.54 -26.71
C LYS A 146 17.70 8.36 -25.50
N VAL A 147 18.66 8.72 -24.65
CA VAL A 147 18.43 9.63 -23.53
C VAL A 147 17.89 10.97 -24.05
N ALA A 148 16.87 11.48 -23.39
CA ALA A 148 16.29 12.78 -23.71
C ALA A 148 17.36 13.88 -23.57
N SER A 149 17.68 14.55 -24.68
CA SER A 149 18.79 15.52 -24.73
C SER A 149 18.35 16.96 -25.01
N TYR A 150 17.03 17.23 -25.05
CA TYR A 150 16.51 18.57 -25.30
C TYR A 150 16.59 19.49 -24.07
N ILE A 151 16.74 18.91 -22.86
CA ILE A 151 17.06 19.62 -21.62
C ILE A 151 18.46 19.16 -21.17
N PRO A 152 19.44 20.07 -20.95
CA PRO A 152 20.81 19.69 -20.60
C PRO A 152 20.93 18.81 -19.35
N GLN A 153 20.04 18.99 -18.38
CA GLN A 153 20.00 18.20 -17.14
C GLN A 153 19.59 16.75 -17.41
N LEU A 154 18.71 16.49 -18.39
CA LEU A 154 18.30 15.14 -18.75
C LEU A 154 19.39 14.39 -19.54
N ALA A 155 20.18 15.11 -20.32
CA ALA A 155 21.29 14.53 -21.09
C ALA A 155 22.41 13.93 -20.22
N LYS A 156 22.46 14.25 -18.93
CA LYS A 156 23.49 13.79 -17.99
C LYS A 156 23.21 12.42 -17.37
N TYR A 157 22.00 11.88 -17.54
CA TYR A 157 21.66 10.59 -16.95
C TYR A 157 22.33 9.43 -17.68
N ASN A 158 22.77 8.43 -16.91
CA ASN A 158 23.36 7.22 -17.45
C ASN A 158 22.26 6.40 -18.17
N PRO A 159 22.42 6.07 -19.48
CA PRO A 159 21.46 5.21 -20.20
C PRO A 159 21.32 3.81 -19.61
N ASP A 160 22.30 3.35 -18.83
CA ASP A 160 22.30 2.00 -18.25
C ASP A 160 21.50 1.90 -16.93
N TYR A 161 20.99 3.03 -16.40
CA TYR A 161 20.18 3.01 -15.19
C TYR A 161 18.84 2.31 -15.44
N TRP A 162 18.56 1.29 -14.62
CA TRP A 162 17.34 0.50 -14.71
C TRP A 162 16.88 0.06 -13.32
N GLY A 163 15.72 0.57 -12.90
CA GLY A 163 15.13 0.31 -11.59
C GLY A 163 13.64 0.02 -11.68
N VAL A 164 13.18 -0.94 -10.87
CA VAL A 164 11.77 -1.29 -10.72
C VAL A 164 11.42 -1.29 -9.24
N SER A 165 10.39 -0.53 -8.86
CA SER A 165 9.85 -0.49 -7.50
C SER A 165 8.36 -0.78 -7.50
N ILE A 166 7.92 -1.66 -6.60
CA ILE A 166 6.53 -2.05 -6.42
C ILE A 166 6.08 -1.70 -5.00
N CYS A 167 4.87 -1.18 -4.87
CA CYS A 167 4.17 -0.98 -3.61
C CYS A 167 2.70 -1.41 -3.80
N THR A 168 2.24 -2.40 -3.04
CA THR A 168 0.84 -2.83 -3.10
C THR A 168 -0.06 -1.93 -2.24
N VAL A 169 -1.38 -2.02 -2.43
CA VAL A 169 -2.36 -1.30 -1.60
C VAL A 169 -2.28 -1.68 -0.11
N ASP A 170 -1.75 -2.86 0.20
CA ASP A 170 -1.50 -3.30 1.58
C ASP A 170 -0.15 -2.84 2.14
N GLY A 171 0.69 -2.18 1.33
CA GLY A 171 2.02 -1.69 1.72
C GLY A 171 3.13 -2.72 1.58
N GLN A 172 2.91 -3.81 0.85
CA GLN A 172 3.97 -4.77 0.51
C GLN A 172 4.89 -4.15 -0.54
N ARG A 173 6.20 -4.26 -0.38
CA ARG A 173 7.18 -3.52 -1.19
C ARG A 173 8.36 -4.37 -1.63
N CYS A 174 8.71 -4.29 -2.92
CA CYS A 174 9.98 -4.78 -3.45
C CYS A 174 10.60 -3.74 -4.39
N SER A 175 11.93 -3.74 -4.49
CA SER A 175 12.71 -2.81 -5.30
C SER A 175 13.91 -3.56 -5.88
N ILE A 176 14.16 -3.44 -7.18
CA ILE A 176 15.24 -4.15 -7.89
C ILE A 176 15.96 -3.15 -8.80
N GLY A 177 17.29 -3.12 -8.75
CA GLY A 177 18.11 -2.23 -9.56
C GLY A 177 18.28 -0.82 -8.99
N ASP A 178 18.37 0.17 -9.88
CA ASP A 178 18.74 1.55 -9.56
C ASP A 178 17.55 2.39 -8.99
N THR A 179 16.88 1.89 -7.96
CA THR A 179 15.60 2.46 -7.47
C THR A 179 15.73 3.67 -6.56
N GLU A 180 16.94 3.92 -6.05
CA GLU A 180 17.22 5.04 -5.14
C GLU A 180 17.90 6.22 -5.87
N ILE A 181 18.05 6.14 -7.20
CA ILE A 181 18.56 7.25 -8.01
C ILE A 181 17.42 8.24 -8.27
N PRO A 182 17.51 9.48 -7.77
CA PRO A 182 16.47 10.48 -7.99
C PRO A 182 16.46 10.92 -9.46
N PHE A 183 15.26 11.14 -10.00
CA PHE A 183 15.04 11.72 -11.31
C PHE A 183 13.79 12.62 -11.29
N THR A 184 13.67 13.52 -12.26
CA THR A 184 12.54 14.44 -12.36
C THR A 184 11.26 13.70 -12.76
N ILE A 185 10.12 14.00 -12.12
CA ILE A 185 8.82 13.37 -12.40
C ILE A 185 8.31 13.58 -13.84
N GLN A 186 8.62 14.74 -14.46
CA GLN A 186 8.20 15.08 -15.84
C GLN A 186 6.67 14.91 -16.04
N SER A 187 6.24 14.45 -17.22
CA SER A 187 4.82 14.28 -17.55
C SER A 187 4.09 13.25 -16.68
N SER A 188 4.81 12.41 -15.94
CA SER A 188 4.22 11.48 -14.97
C SER A 188 3.54 12.20 -13.80
N GLY A 189 3.74 13.51 -13.63
CA GLY A 189 3.08 14.33 -12.60
C GLY A 189 1.71 14.87 -13.02
N LYS A 190 1.33 14.81 -14.31
CA LYS A 190 0.03 15.28 -14.79
C LYS A 190 -1.17 14.58 -14.12
N PRO A 191 -1.16 13.24 -13.95
CA PRO A 191 -2.23 12.55 -13.25
C PRO A 191 -2.38 13.02 -11.80
N MET A 192 -1.27 13.33 -11.10
CA MET A 192 -1.31 13.82 -9.72
C MET A 192 -2.00 15.18 -9.63
N ASN A 193 -1.57 16.15 -10.46
CA ASN A 193 -2.19 17.48 -10.49
C ASN A 193 -3.68 17.41 -10.85
N TYR A 194 -4.05 16.52 -11.78
CA TYR A 194 -5.43 16.31 -12.15
C TYR A 194 -6.25 15.68 -11.02
N ALA A 195 -5.71 14.68 -10.31
CA ALA A 195 -6.37 14.08 -9.15
C ALA A 195 -6.62 15.10 -8.03
N ILE A 196 -5.64 15.98 -7.77
CA ILE A 196 -5.78 17.06 -6.80
C ILE A 196 -6.90 18.03 -7.23
N ALA A 197 -6.89 18.47 -8.50
CA ALA A 197 -7.94 19.35 -9.01
C ALA A 197 -9.34 18.73 -8.90
N LEU A 198 -9.46 17.43 -9.18
CA LEU A 198 -10.72 16.68 -9.01
C LEU A 198 -11.15 16.57 -7.54
N SER A 199 -10.21 16.36 -6.63
CA SER A 199 -10.49 16.25 -5.19
C SER A 199 -11.06 17.57 -4.63
N GLU A 200 -10.48 18.70 -5.04
CA GLU A 200 -10.82 20.02 -4.50
C GLU A 200 -12.04 20.65 -5.18
N LEU A 201 -12.17 20.50 -6.51
CA LEU A 201 -13.21 21.19 -7.30
C LEU A 201 -14.32 20.25 -7.78
N GLY A 202 -14.11 18.94 -7.72
CA GLY A 202 -15.02 17.96 -8.33
C GLY A 202 -14.93 17.91 -9.86
N SER A 203 -15.46 16.82 -10.40
CA SER A 203 -15.44 16.52 -11.84
C SER A 203 -16.16 17.59 -12.68
N ASP A 204 -17.31 18.06 -12.22
CA ASP A 204 -18.16 18.97 -12.99
C ASP A 204 -17.49 20.31 -13.26
N ILE A 205 -16.75 20.85 -12.28
CA ILE A 205 -16.02 22.12 -12.45
C ILE A 205 -14.78 21.89 -13.32
N VAL A 206 -13.97 20.87 -13.02
CA VAL A 206 -12.72 20.62 -13.77
C VAL A 206 -13.01 20.42 -15.26
N HIS A 207 -14.06 19.66 -15.60
CA HIS A 207 -14.37 19.33 -16.98
C HIS A 207 -15.12 20.40 -17.77
N GLN A 208 -15.45 21.54 -17.14
CA GLN A 208 -15.78 22.76 -17.88
C GLN A 208 -14.57 23.30 -18.64
N TYR A 209 -13.35 23.05 -18.15
CA TYR A 209 -12.11 23.60 -18.72
C TYR A 209 -11.29 22.61 -19.54
N VAL A 210 -11.37 21.31 -19.24
CA VAL A 210 -10.61 20.26 -19.93
C VAL A 210 -11.50 19.07 -20.29
N GLY A 211 -11.30 18.47 -21.46
CA GLY A 211 -12.02 17.28 -21.89
C GLY A 211 -11.57 16.00 -21.18
N GLN A 212 -12.08 14.86 -21.65
CA GLN A 212 -11.77 13.52 -21.14
C GLN A 212 -11.30 12.56 -22.23
N GLU A 213 -11.50 12.92 -23.50
CA GLU A 213 -11.32 12.02 -24.63
C GLU A 213 -9.87 12.04 -25.14
N PRO A 214 -9.38 10.93 -25.72
CA PRO A 214 -8.09 10.93 -26.41
C PRO A 214 -8.14 11.89 -27.61
N SER A 215 -7.01 12.55 -27.89
CA SER A 215 -6.90 13.46 -29.04
C SER A 215 -6.69 12.75 -30.38
N GLY A 216 -6.17 11.52 -30.36
CA GLY A 216 -5.62 10.86 -31.55
C GLY A 216 -4.40 11.56 -32.15
N ARG A 217 -3.82 12.54 -31.44
CA ARG A 217 -2.66 13.36 -31.82
C ARG A 217 -1.50 13.14 -30.85
N MET A 218 -0.30 13.62 -31.20
CA MET A 218 0.84 13.53 -30.29
C MET A 218 0.63 14.41 -29.04
N PHE A 219 1.15 13.98 -27.89
CA PHE A 219 0.92 14.63 -26.60
C PHE A 219 1.49 16.06 -26.48
N ASN A 220 2.45 16.40 -27.34
CA ASN A 220 3.13 17.69 -27.41
C ASN A 220 2.43 18.70 -28.34
N GLU A 221 1.41 18.26 -29.09
CA GLU A 221 0.62 19.17 -29.91
C GLU A 221 -0.37 19.95 -29.03
N LEU A 222 -0.39 21.28 -29.19
CA LEU A 222 -1.35 22.16 -28.52
C LEU A 222 -2.64 22.23 -29.33
N VAL A 223 -3.42 21.15 -29.28
CA VAL A 223 -4.70 21.03 -30.01
C VAL A 223 -5.87 21.10 -29.04
N LEU A 224 -6.92 21.78 -29.48
CA LEU A 224 -8.19 21.88 -28.78
C LEU A 224 -9.26 21.05 -29.49
N ASP A 225 -10.23 20.56 -28.72
CA ASP A 225 -11.41 19.87 -29.22
C ASP A 225 -12.40 20.84 -29.89
N TYR A 226 -13.52 20.31 -30.37
CA TYR A 226 -14.58 21.09 -31.01
C TYR A 226 -15.24 22.11 -30.06
N ASN A 227 -15.15 21.90 -28.74
CA ASN A 227 -15.60 22.81 -27.70
C ASN A 227 -14.54 23.84 -27.28
N LYS A 228 -13.40 23.90 -27.98
CA LYS A 228 -12.26 24.79 -27.67
C LYS A 228 -11.61 24.49 -26.30
N LYS A 229 -11.68 23.25 -25.83
CA LYS A 229 -10.99 22.77 -24.63
C LYS A 229 -9.82 21.86 -25.01
N PRO A 230 -8.76 21.76 -24.20
CA PRO A 230 -7.79 20.69 -24.39
C PRO A 230 -8.49 19.33 -24.27
N HIS A 231 -8.06 18.35 -25.08
CA HIS A 231 -8.72 17.06 -25.17
C HIS A 231 -8.83 16.30 -23.84
N ASN A 232 -7.75 16.28 -23.05
CA ASN A 232 -7.70 15.63 -21.75
C ASN A 232 -6.53 16.18 -20.90
N PRO A 233 -6.49 15.90 -19.59
CA PRO A 233 -5.43 16.40 -18.70
C PRO A 233 -4.03 15.81 -18.94
N MET A 234 -3.91 14.74 -19.74
CA MET A 234 -2.65 14.03 -19.97
C MET A 234 -1.79 14.65 -21.08
N VAL A 235 -2.39 15.45 -21.96
CA VAL A 235 -1.65 16.26 -22.95
C VAL A 235 -1.16 17.57 -22.33
N ASN A 236 -0.13 18.18 -22.92
CA ASN A 236 0.48 19.39 -22.37
C ASN A 236 -0.52 20.55 -22.21
N ALA A 237 -1.41 20.76 -23.20
CA ALA A 237 -2.44 21.79 -23.12
C ALA A 237 -3.40 21.58 -21.94
N GLY A 238 -3.82 20.33 -21.68
CA GLY A 238 -4.71 20.00 -20.56
C GLY A 238 -4.02 20.16 -19.22
N ALA A 239 -2.76 19.74 -19.11
CA ALA A 239 -1.97 19.93 -17.89
C ALA A 239 -1.78 21.40 -17.53
N ILE A 240 -1.56 22.29 -18.51
CA ILE A 240 -1.47 23.74 -18.28
C ILE A 240 -2.79 24.30 -17.74
N VAL A 241 -3.92 23.85 -18.30
CA VAL A 241 -5.25 24.24 -17.80
C VAL A 241 -5.46 23.76 -16.37
N VAL A 242 -5.17 22.48 -16.07
CA VAL A 242 -5.26 21.95 -14.71
C VAL A 242 -4.39 22.74 -13.73
N CYS A 243 -3.13 23.02 -14.07
CA CYS A 243 -2.27 23.87 -13.24
C CYS A 243 -2.87 25.26 -13.02
N SER A 244 -3.56 25.82 -14.02
CA SER A 244 -4.25 27.10 -13.88
C SER A 244 -5.43 27.02 -12.89
N LEU A 245 -6.17 25.91 -12.86
CA LEU A 245 -7.22 25.68 -11.85
C LEU A 245 -6.62 25.64 -10.44
N LEU A 246 -5.51 24.92 -10.27
CA LEU A 246 -4.80 24.85 -8.99
C LEU A 246 -4.30 26.22 -8.53
N LEU A 247 -3.76 27.02 -9.46
CA LEU A 247 -3.17 28.33 -9.14
C LEU A 247 -4.18 29.45 -8.94
N TYR A 248 -5.38 29.38 -9.51
CA TYR A 248 -6.29 30.54 -9.53
C TYR A 248 -7.69 30.28 -9.02
N ILE A 249 -8.12 29.02 -8.89
CA ILE A 249 -9.46 28.70 -8.38
C ILE A 249 -9.39 28.18 -6.94
N ILE A 250 -8.45 27.28 -6.65
CA ILE A 250 -8.28 26.71 -5.32
C ILE A 250 -7.47 27.68 -4.47
N GLU A 251 -7.99 28.11 -3.32
CA GLU A 251 -7.32 29.03 -2.37
C GLU A 251 -6.66 30.23 -3.10
N PRO A 252 -7.46 31.08 -3.79
CA PRO A 252 -6.95 32.11 -4.70
C PRO A 252 -6.10 33.18 -4.02
N GLU A 253 -6.25 33.37 -2.71
CA GLU A 253 -5.46 34.28 -1.89
C GLU A 253 -4.03 33.79 -1.61
N MET A 254 -3.74 32.49 -1.73
CA MET A 254 -2.40 31.96 -1.55
C MET A 254 -1.45 32.38 -2.68
N ARG A 255 -0.22 32.76 -2.33
CA ARG A 255 0.86 33.03 -3.28
C ARG A 255 1.30 31.73 -3.95
N VAL A 256 1.87 31.86 -5.15
CA VAL A 256 2.39 30.70 -5.91
C VAL A 256 3.39 29.85 -5.11
N SER A 257 4.26 30.48 -4.30
CA SER A 257 5.18 29.75 -3.42
C SER A 257 4.46 28.94 -2.35
N GLU A 258 3.41 29.51 -1.74
CA GLU A 258 2.60 28.84 -0.73
C GLU A 258 1.83 27.68 -1.36
N LYS A 259 1.32 27.85 -2.59
CA LYS A 259 0.69 26.77 -3.36
C LYS A 259 1.66 25.65 -3.71
N PHE A 260 2.90 25.99 -4.05
CA PHE A 260 3.93 24.99 -4.31
C PHE A 260 4.23 24.14 -3.07
N ASP A 261 4.28 24.76 -1.89
CA ASP A 261 4.45 24.05 -0.62
C ASP A 261 3.19 23.25 -0.23
N TRP A 262 2.01 23.76 -0.60
CA TRP A 262 0.71 23.14 -0.31
C TRP A 262 0.42 21.88 -1.14
N PHE A 263 0.94 21.81 -2.37
CA PHE A 263 0.85 20.63 -3.23
C PHE A 263 2.18 19.86 -3.26
N PRO A 264 2.51 19.05 -2.24
CA PRO A 264 3.73 18.27 -2.25
C PRO A 264 3.64 17.18 -3.33
N LEU A 265 4.33 17.43 -4.45
CA LEU A 265 4.72 16.40 -5.42
C LEU A 265 6.03 15.75 -5.01
#